data_AF-X1JBJ1-F1
#
_entry.id   AF-X1JBJ1-F1
#
_cell.length_a   1.000
_cell.length_b   1.000
_cell.length_c   1.000
_cell.angle_alpha   90.00
_cell.angle_beta   90.00
_cell.angle_gamma   90.00
#
_symmetry.space_group_name_H-M   'P 1'
#
loop_
_entity.id
_entity.type
_entity.pdbx_description
1 polymer ?
#
loop_
_entity_poly.entity_id
_entity_poly.type
_entity_poly.pdbx_seq_one_letter_code
_entity_poly.pdbx_strand_id
1 'polypeptide(L)' 'HRFWNEQYLLQAFLAFNGAFEVLWSGSYMHLKHPDELEKTFNSYNRNTVWATHVPGATSFWIRKR' A
#
# COMPACT_ATOMS: atom_id res chain seq x y z
N HIS A 1 9.96 -14.74 -0.17
CA HIS A 1 9.48 -14.65 1.24
C HIS A 1 8.06 -14.12 1.22
N ARG A 2 7.09 -14.79 1.86
CA ARG A 2 5.69 -14.34 1.86
C ARG A 2 5.53 -13.27 2.97
N PHE A 3 5.25 -12.04 2.58
CA PHE A 3 5.15 -10.85 3.46
C PHE A 3 3.86 -10.81 4.32
N TRP A 4 3.43 -11.92 4.91
CA TRP A 4 2.23 -11.96 5.77
C TRP A 4 2.36 -11.14 7.06
N ASN A 5 3.59 -10.80 7.46
CA ASN A 5 3.87 -10.11 8.71
C ASN A 5 3.97 -8.58 8.59
N GLU A 6 3.94 -8.00 7.38
CA GLU A 6 4.08 -6.54 7.21
C GLU A 6 2.90 -5.77 7.84
N GLN A 7 1.68 -6.29 7.73
CA GLN A 7 0.50 -5.65 8.31
C GLN A 7 0.61 -5.56 9.85
N TYR A 8 1.04 -6.65 10.49
CA TYR A 8 1.20 -6.69 11.95
C TYR A 8 2.40 -5.87 12.42
N LEU A 9 3.50 -5.85 11.67
CA LEU A 9 4.66 -5.03 11.99
C LEU A 9 4.33 -3.54 11.88
N LEU A 10 3.62 -3.13 10.82
CA LEU A 10 3.14 -1.76 10.67
C LEU A 10 2.18 -1.40 11.81
N GLN A 11 1.24 -2.28 12.14
CA GLN A 11 0.31 -2.06 13.24
C GLN A 11 1.04 -1.89 14.57
N ALA A 12 2.03 -2.74 14.88
CA ALA A 12 2.84 -2.64 16.09
C ALA A 12 3.69 -1.36 16.10
N PHE A 13 4.25 -0.97 14.96
CA PHE A 13 5.02 0.27 14.82
C PHE A 13 4.16 1.53 15.03
N LEU A 14 2.89 1.50 14.62
CA LEU A 14 1.97 2.63 14.76
C LEU A 14 1.24 2.63 16.12
N ALA A 15 1.02 1.48 16.73
CA ALA A 15 0.46 1.38 18.07
C ALA A 15 1.40 2.11 19.04
N PHE A 16 0.95 3.25 19.58
CA PHE A 16 1.70 4.16 20.45
C PHE A 16 2.74 5.06 19.77
N ASN A 17 2.77 5.14 18.44
CA ASN A 17 3.67 6.03 17.71
C ASN A 17 2.92 7.21 17.09
N GLY A 18 2.91 8.34 17.79
CA GLY A 18 2.33 9.59 17.29
C GLY A 18 3.23 10.38 16.35
N ALA A 19 4.47 9.94 16.12
CA ALA A 19 5.45 10.65 15.29
C ALA A 19 5.35 10.29 13.81
N PHE A 20 4.68 9.20 13.45
CA PHE A 20 4.53 8.75 12.07
C PHE A 20 3.06 8.53 11.71
N GLU A 21 2.72 8.77 10.46
CA GLU A 21 1.37 8.50 9.95
C GLU A 21 1.41 7.88 8.55
N VAL A 22 0.43 7.02 8.29
CA VAL A 22 0.24 6.41 6.97
C VAL A 22 -0.48 7.41 6.09
N LEU A 23 0.17 7.84 5.02
CA LEU A 23 -0.42 8.71 4.00
C LEU A 23 -1.13 7.92 2.90
N TRP A 24 -0.65 6.71 2.62
CA TRP A 24 -1.14 5.92 1.50
C TRP A 24 -0.97 4.43 1.74
N SER A 25 -1.92 3.65 1.25
CA SER A 25 -1.86 2.19 1.19
C SER A 25 -2.23 1.72 -0.21
N GLY A 26 -1.27 1.16 -0.94
CA GLY A 26 -1.47 0.69 -2.32
C GLY A 26 -2.54 -0.40 -2.42
N SER A 27 -2.56 -1.33 -1.45
CA SER A 27 -3.52 -2.43 -1.44
C SER A 27 -4.94 -1.96 -1.12
N TYR A 28 -5.08 -1.01 -0.20
CA TYR A 28 -6.37 -0.38 0.08
C TYR A 28 -6.92 0.32 -1.17
N MET A 29 -6.08 1.10 -1.84
CA MET A 29 -6.48 1.86 -3.02
C MET A 29 -6.83 0.95 -4.21
N HIS A 30 -6.11 -0.15 -4.40
CA HIS A 30 -6.52 -1.14 -5.40
C HIS A 30 -7.90 -1.74 -5.09
N LEU A 31 -8.15 -2.10 -3.83
CA LEU A 31 -9.40 -2.77 -3.44
C LEU A 31 -10.61 -1.83 -3.45
N LYS A 32 -10.42 -0.54 -3.19
CA LYS A 32 -11.52 0.43 -3.02
C LYS A 32 -11.62 1.47 -4.14
N HIS A 33 -10.52 1.79 -4.80
CA HIS A 33 -10.43 2.88 -5.77
C HIS A 33 -9.59 2.51 -7.01
N PRO A 34 -9.81 1.33 -7.65
CA PRO A 34 -9.01 0.91 -8.79
C PRO A 34 -9.15 1.84 -10.00
N ASP A 35 -10.32 2.45 -10.19
CA ASP A 35 -10.56 3.39 -11.30
C ASP A 35 -9.71 4.66 -11.17
N GLU A 36 -9.54 5.16 -9.95
CA GLU A 36 -8.71 6.35 -9.68
C GLU A 36 -7.22 6.05 -9.90
N LEU A 37 -6.80 4.81 -9.59
CA LEU A 37 -5.44 4.37 -9.86
C LEU A 37 -5.14 4.29 -11.36
N GLU A 38 -6.07 3.79 -12.17
CA GLU A 38 -5.89 3.74 -13.63
C GLU A 38 -5.84 5.12 -14.27
N LYS A 39 -6.61 6.08 -13.76
CA LYS A 39 -6.56 7.47 -14.22
C LYS A 39 -5.25 8.16 -13.84
N THR A 40 -4.72 7.86 -12.66
CA THR A 40 -3.56 8.57 -12.10
C THR A 40 -2.24 7.96 -12.56
N PHE A 41 -2.17 6.63 -12.67
CA PHE A 41 -0.94 5.90 -12.95
C PHE A 41 -1.08 5.12 -14.26
N ASN A 42 -0.43 5.61 -15.32
CA ASN A 42 -0.40 4.91 -16.61
C ASN A 42 0.26 3.51 -16.56
N SER A 43 1.10 3.26 -15.54
CA SER A 43 1.74 1.97 -15.30
C SER A 43 0.89 1.01 -14.47
N TYR A 44 -0.24 1.47 -13.93
CA TYR A 44 -1.13 0.63 -13.13
C TYR A 44 -2.09 -0.15 -14.02
N ASN A 45 -2.24 -1.43 -13.74
CA ASN A 45 -3.20 -2.30 -14.40
C ASN A 45 -3.85 -3.21 -13.35
N ARG A 46 -5.16 -3.04 -13.13
CA ARG A 46 -5.90 -3.78 -12.10
C ARG A 46 -5.84 -5.30 -12.24
N ASN A 47 -5.66 -5.81 -13.46
CA ASN A 47 -5.68 -7.24 -13.76
C ASN A 47 -4.32 -7.91 -13.53
N THR A 48 -3.23 -7.14 -13.59
CA THR A 48 -1.86 -7.67 -13.46
C THR A 48 -1.22 -7.27 -12.14
N VAL A 49 -1.85 -6.40 -11.36
CA VAL A 49 -1.30 -5.85 -10.12
C VAL A 49 -0.91 -6.93 -9.10
N TRP A 50 -1.66 -8.03 -9.04
CA TRP A 50 -1.38 -9.20 -8.17
C TRP A 50 -0.50 -10.26 -8.83
N ALA A 51 -0.15 -10.10 -10.11
CA ALA A 51 0.75 -10.98 -10.82
C ALA A 51 2.21 -10.62 -10.45
N THR A 52 2.62 -11.06 -9.26
CA THR A 52 3.97 -11.28 -8.70
C THR A 52 5.11 -10.26 -8.91
N HIS A 53 4.98 -9.21 -9.72
CA HIS A 53 6.08 -8.30 -10.08
C HIS A 53 5.63 -6.85 -10.40
N VAL A 54 4.47 -6.40 -9.92
CA VAL A 54 4.07 -4.99 -10.03
C VAL A 54 4.43 -4.25 -8.73
N PRO A 55 5.61 -3.59 -8.65
CA PRO A 55 6.00 -2.84 -7.47
C PRO A 55 5.04 -1.67 -7.21
N GLY A 56 4.61 -1.51 -5.96
CA GLY A 56 3.85 -0.35 -5.47
C GLY A 56 2.43 -0.64 -4.97
N ALA A 57 1.81 -1.75 -5.40
CA ALA A 57 0.44 -2.04 -5.01
C ALA A 57 0.30 -2.72 -3.63
N THR A 58 1.42 -3.05 -2.99
CA THR A 58 1.48 -3.58 -1.62
C THR A 58 2.23 -2.67 -0.66
N SER A 59 2.65 -1.48 -1.11
CA SER A 59 3.46 -0.56 -0.30
C SER A 59 2.60 0.38 0.54
N PHE A 60 3.15 0.78 1.68
CA PHE A 60 2.66 1.89 2.49
C PHE A 60 3.57 3.10 2.34
N TRP A 61 2.99 4.29 2.19
CA TRP A 61 3.75 5.53 2.29
C TRP A 61 3.52 6.11 3.67
N ILE A 62 4.61 6.40 4.36
CA ILE A 62 4.62 6.83 5.75
C ILE A 62 5.38 8.14 5.81
N ARG A 63 4.85 9.10 6.58
CA ARG A 63 5.51 10.38 6.83
C ARG A 63 5.79 10.54 8.31
N LYS A 64 6.96 11.09 8.63
CA LYS A 64 7.24 11.62 9.96
C LYS A 64 6.55 12.98 10.11
N ARG A 65 5.75 13.14 11.16
CA ARG A 65 5.14 14.43 11.53
C ARG A 65 6.19 15.46 11.93
#